data_AF-M4VA56-F1
#
_entry.id   AF-M4VA56-F1
#
_cell.length_a   1.000
_cell.length_b   1.000
_cell.length_c   1.000
_cell.angle_alpha   90.00
_cell.angle_beta   90.00
_cell.angle_gamma   90.00
#
_symmetry.space_group_name_H-M   'P 1'
#
loop_
_entity.id
_entity.type
_entity.pdbx_description
1 polymer ?
#
loop_
_entity_poly.entity_id
_entity_poly.type
_entity_poly.pdbx_seq_one_letter_code
_entity_poly.pdbx_strand_id
1 'polypeptide(L)'
;METNRYENKTWIRELVSADEQIEKSVMIDMNLGLDTQRILVNETIAYLLRLKGDFAEASASFNELKPTALGRIKIYGIAKTHADFMLFRNGYKMIFSIKNAGLISIRFHYVGNLAIPQPQQKENVTIVMDEQLIEAKWGAFEEVLWTYKGQGFKPEYLVRHYMTVFIKESSR
;
A
#
# COMPACT_ATOMS: atom_id res chain seq x y z
N MET A 1 15.69 1.27 -18.83
CA MET A 1 15.71 2.38 -17.86
C MET A 1 16.46 1.89 -16.65
N GLU A 2 17.71 2.29 -16.51
CA GLU A 2 18.50 2.03 -15.30
C GLU A 2 17.93 2.93 -14.19
N THR A 3 17.24 2.32 -13.24
CA THR A 3 16.70 3.01 -12.08
C THR A 3 17.87 3.54 -11.25
N ASN A 4 17.83 4.83 -10.96
CA ASN A 4 18.84 5.62 -10.28
C ASN A 4 19.30 4.96 -8.95
N ARG A 5 20.42 4.21 -8.98
CA ARG A 5 20.87 3.33 -7.87
C ARG A 5 21.28 4.06 -6.58
N TYR A 6 21.36 5.39 -6.59
CA TYR A 6 21.99 6.17 -5.50
C TYR A 6 21.21 7.43 -5.07
N GLU A 7 19.94 7.58 -5.41
CA GLU A 7 19.24 8.84 -5.15
C GLU A 7 18.89 9.09 -3.68
N ASN A 8 18.98 8.07 -2.81
CA ASN A 8 18.70 8.25 -1.40
C ASN A 8 19.93 7.96 -0.52
N LYS A 9 20.84 8.94 -0.40
CA LYS A 9 21.98 8.91 0.55
C LYS A 9 21.55 8.94 2.04
N THR A 10 20.27 8.77 2.36
CA THR A 10 19.78 8.79 3.75
C THR A 10 20.44 7.71 4.59
N TRP A 11 20.60 6.49 4.06
CA TRP A 11 21.29 5.42 4.78
C TRP A 11 22.76 5.75 5.09
N ILE A 12 23.47 6.43 4.17
CA ILE A 12 24.84 6.92 4.42
C ILE A 12 24.84 7.95 5.54
N ARG A 13 23.86 8.87 5.58
CA ARG A 13 23.76 9.87 6.67
C ARG A 13 23.47 9.20 8.01
N GLU A 14 22.65 8.16 8.03
CA GLU A 14 22.38 7.36 9.22
C GLU A 14 23.65 6.66 9.71
N LEU A 15 24.44 6.08 8.80
CA LEU A 15 25.74 5.48 9.14
C LEU A 15 26.74 6.50 9.68
N VAL A 16 26.83 7.69 9.08
CA VAL A 16 27.73 8.75 9.57
C VAL A 16 27.29 9.23 10.97
N SER A 17 25.99 9.40 11.19
CA SER A 17 25.47 9.76 12.51
C SER A 17 25.71 8.67 13.56
N ALA A 18 25.65 7.40 13.14
CA ALA A 18 25.94 6.25 13.97
C ALA A 18 27.42 6.21 14.38
N ASP A 19 28.32 6.42 13.41
CA ASP A 19 29.77 6.47 13.61
C ASP A 19 30.17 7.55 14.62
N GLU A 20 29.63 8.77 14.47
CA GLU A 20 29.88 9.86 15.43
C GLU A 20 29.38 9.54 16.86
N GLN A 21 28.29 8.79 17.01
CA GLN A 21 27.76 8.40 18.32
C GLN A 21 28.62 7.33 18.98
N ILE A 22 29.14 6.39 18.19
CA ILE A 22 30.08 5.36 18.65
C ILE A 22 31.36 6.01 19.15
N GLU A 23 31.92 6.98 18.41
CA GLU A 23 33.13 7.70 18.82
C GLU A 23 32.96 8.45 20.16
N LYS A 24 31.76 9.01 20.39
CA LYS A 24 31.45 9.82 21.58
C LYS A 24 30.98 9.00 22.79
N SER A 25 30.64 7.72 22.62
CA SER A 25 30.03 6.90 23.68
C SER A 25 30.99 5.85 24.24
N VAL A 26 31.09 5.76 25.57
CA VAL A 26 31.86 4.71 26.28
C VAL A 26 31.10 3.37 26.30
N MET A 27 29.78 3.40 26.11
CA MET A 27 28.94 2.21 25.92
C MET A 27 28.50 2.15 24.45
N ILE A 28 28.84 1.06 23.76
CA ILE A 28 28.41 0.79 22.38
C ILE A 28 27.03 0.13 22.44
N ASP A 29 25.99 0.83 21.98
CA ASP A 29 24.69 0.20 21.76
C ASP A 29 24.75 -0.62 20.45
N MET A 30 24.72 -1.96 20.54
CA MET A 30 24.84 -2.82 19.36
C MET A 30 23.63 -2.75 18.42
N ASN A 31 22.58 -2.00 18.77
CA ASN A 31 21.41 -1.73 17.92
C ASN A 31 21.54 -0.46 17.05
N LEU A 32 22.72 0.16 17.00
CA LEU A 32 23.00 1.32 16.15
C LEU A 32 22.63 1.06 14.68
N GLY A 33 21.49 1.61 14.25
CA GLY A 33 21.02 1.61 12.85
C GLY A 33 20.03 0.51 12.47
N LEU A 34 19.75 -0.47 13.33
CA LEU A 34 18.97 -1.67 12.97
C LEU A 34 17.65 -1.80 13.73
N ASP A 35 16.89 -0.70 13.81
CA ASP A 35 15.53 -0.75 14.34
C ASP A 35 14.60 -1.43 13.32
N THR A 36 14.57 -2.76 13.36
CA THR A 36 13.75 -3.61 12.49
C THR A 36 12.26 -3.23 12.51
N GLN A 37 11.73 -2.75 13.64
CA GLN A 37 10.36 -2.30 13.72
C GLN A 37 10.16 -1.00 12.95
N ARG A 38 11.05 -0.02 13.12
CA ARG A 38 11.02 1.23 12.36
C ARG A 38 11.18 1.00 10.86
N ILE A 39 12.10 0.11 10.46
CA ILE A 39 12.27 -0.30 9.06
C ILE A 39 10.95 -0.85 8.52
N LEU A 40 10.35 -1.80 9.23
CA LEU A 40 9.11 -2.44 8.80
C LEU A 40 7.94 -1.46 8.70
N VAL A 41 7.81 -0.52 9.63
CA VAL A 41 6.80 0.56 9.57
C VAL A 41 7.01 1.43 8.34
N ASN A 42 8.24 1.90 8.11
CA ASN A 42 8.57 2.76 6.98
C ASN A 42 8.31 2.05 5.65
N GLU A 43 8.75 0.80 5.52
CA GLU A 43 8.53 -0.02 4.33
C GLU A 43 7.04 -0.30 4.09
N THR A 44 6.25 -0.52 5.14
CA THR A 44 4.79 -0.70 5.01
C THR A 44 4.12 0.54 4.44
N ILE A 45 4.47 1.73 4.97
CA ILE A 45 3.93 3.01 4.50
C ILE A 45 4.37 3.27 3.06
N ALA A 46 5.67 3.10 2.77
CA ALA A 46 6.23 3.33 1.44
C ALA A 46 5.61 2.39 0.40
N TYR A 47 5.46 1.12 0.73
CA TYR A 47 4.84 0.13 -0.16
C TYR A 47 3.38 0.45 -0.43
N LEU A 48 2.61 0.86 0.58
CA LEU A 48 1.21 1.22 0.41
C LEU A 48 1.04 2.51 -0.44
N LEU A 49 1.93 3.49 -0.27
CA LEU A 49 1.99 4.68 -1.13
C LEU A 49 2.35 4.34 -2.57
N ARG A 50 3.30 3.42 -2.78
CA ARG A 50 3.64 2.90 -4.11
C ARG A 50 2.42 2.25 -4.75
N LEU A 51 1.76 1.32 -4.06
CA LEU A 51 0.55 0.67 -4.57
C LEU A 51 -0.52 1.69 -4.93
N LYS A 52 -0.75 2.72 -4.09
CA LYS A 52 -1.68 3.80 -4.40
C LYS A 52 -1.34 4.49 -5.73
N GLY A 53 -0.06 4.77 -5.97
CA GLY A 53 0.45 5.33 -7.23
C GLY A 53 0.19 4.41 -8.42
N ASP A 54 0.60 3.14 -8.30
CA ASP A 54 0.44 2.14 -9.36
C ASP A 54 -1.04 1.91 -9.72
N PHE A 55 -1.94 1.86 -8.73
CA PHE A 55 -3.37 1.79 -8.97
C PHE A 55 -3.94 3.07 -9.59
N ALA A 56 -3.43 4.24 -9.22
CA ALA A 56 -3.88 5.52 -9.77
C ALA A 56 -3.54 5.63 -11.26
N GLU A 57 -2.32 5.25 -11.62
CA GLU A 57 -1.90 5.15 -13.02
C GLU A 57 -2.76 4.15 -13.79
N ALA A 58 -2.89 2.91 -13.29
CA ALA A 58 -3.71 1.88 -13.94
C ALA A 58 -5.18 2.30 -14.10
N SER A 59 -5.74 2.99 -13.10
CA SER A 59 -7.11 3.51 -13.14
C SER A 59 -7.25 4.66 -14.13
N ALA A 60 -6.24 5.55 -14.23
CA ALA A 60 -6.22 6.62 -15.20
C ALA A 60 -6.20 6.06 -16.64
N SER A 61 -5.30 5.13 -16.94
CA SER A 61 -5.24 4.47 -18.25
C SER A 61 -6.54 3.73 -18.58
N PHE A 62 -7.12 3.01 -17.61
CA PHE A 62 -8.42 2.37 -17.81
C PHE A 62 -9.53 3.39 -18.13
N ASN A 63 -9.58 4.50 -17.39
CA ASN A 63 -10.60 5.53 -17.58
C ASN A 63 -10.47 6.31 -18.89
N GLU A 64 -9.24 6.46 -19.41
CA GLU A 64 -8.94 7.07 -20.71
C GLU A 64 -9.40 6.18 -21.87
N LEU A 65 -9.13 4.88 -21.79
CA LEU A 65 -9.53 3.90 -22.80
C LEU A 65 -11.04 3.59 -22.77
N LYS A 66 -11.76 4.00 -21.72
CA LYS A 66 -13.19 3.76 -21.59
C LYS A 66 -13.99 4.83 -22.35
N PRO A 67 -14.90 4.44 -23.27
CA PRO A 67 -15.64 5.40 -24.10
C PRO A 67 -16.67 6.23 -23.31
N THR A 68 -17.12 5.75 -22.15
CA THR A 68 -18.16 6.41 -21.35
C THR A 68 -17.61 6.95 -20.04
N ALA A 69 -18.03 8.16 -19.65
CA ALA A 69 -17.72 8.74 -18.34
C ALA A 69 -18.38 7.98 -17.16
N LEU A 70 -19.47 7.25 -17.43
CA LEU A 70 -20.16 6.47 -16.42
C LEU A 70 -19.31 5.28 -15.96
N GLY A 71 -19.25 5.05 -14.65
CA GLY A 71 -18.48 3.94 -14.05
C GLY A 71 -16.97 4.07 -14.25
N ARG A 72 -16.44 5.29 -14.24
CA ARG A 72 -15.00 5.53 -14.08
C ARG A 72 -14.54 5.13 -12.68
N ILE A 73 -13.31 4.65 -12.57
CA ILE A 73 -12.68 4.27 -11.30
C ILE A 73 -12.15 5.54 -10.64
N LYS A 74 -12.46 5.72 -9.35
CA LYS A 74 -11.91 6.81 -8.53
C LYS A 74 -11.01 6.23 -7.46
N ILE A 75 -9.91 6.92 -7.17
CA ILE A 75 -9.01 6.58 -6.06
C ILE A 75 -9.10 7.65 -5.00
N TYR A 76 -9.26 7.22 -3.75
CA TYR A 76 -9.35 8.09 -2.59
C TYR A 76 -8.30 7.69 -1.55
N GLY A 77 -7.65 8.67 -0.93
CA GLY A 77 -6.94 8.44 0.33
C GLY A 77 -7.93 8.40 1.50
N ILE A 78 -7.61 7.65 2.55
CA ILE A 78 -8.44 7.58 3.76
C ILE A 78 -7.91 8.57 4.78
N ALA A 79 -8.77 9.49 5.21
CA ALA A 79 -8.41 10.53 6.17
C ALA A 79 -7.94 9.92 7.51
N LYS A 80 -6.98 10.61 8.15
CA LYS A 80 -6.38 10.20 9.44
C LYS A 80 -5.62 8.86 9.38
N THR A 81 -5.15 8.46 8.20
CA THR A 81 -4.25 7.32 8.01
C THR A 81 -2.97 7.79 7.31
N HIS A 82 -1.87 7.05 7.48
CA HIS A 82 -0.59 7.42 6.85
C HIS A 82 -0.59 7.21 5.34
N ALA A 83 -1.18 6.10 4.87
CA ALA A 83 -1.09 5.70 3.47
C ALA A 83 -2.32 4.94 2.93
N ASP A 84 -3.35 4.70 3.76
CA ASP A 84 -4.48 3.89 3.33
C ASP A 84 -5.25 4.56 2.19
N PHE A 85 -5.75 3.74 1.28
CA PHE A 85 -6.47 4.21 0.11
C PHE A 85 -7.55 3.22 -0.32
N MET A 86 -8.48 3.69 -1.13
CA MET A 86 -9.52 2.86 -1.71
C MET A 86 -9.77 3.20 -3.17
N LEU A 87 -10.11 2.16 -3.93
CA LEU A 87 -10.72 2.30 -5.24
C LEU A 87 -12.24 2.28 -5.07
N PHE A 88 -12.92 3.13 -5.82
CA PHE A 88 -14.38 3.23 -5.80
C PHE A 88 -14.95 3.28 -7.22
N ARG A 89 -15.96 2.45 -7.46
CA ARG A 89 -16.72 2.42 -8.72
C ARG A 89 -18.09 1.78 -8.47
N ASN A 90 -19.17 2.44 -8.91
CA ASN A 90 -20.53 1.90 -8.87
C ASN A 90 -20.97 1.36 -7.49
N GLY A 91 -20.64 2.05 -6.39
CA GLY A 91 -20.96 1.57 -5.03
C GLY A 91 -20.01 0.49 -4.50
N TYR A 92 -19.14 -0.06 -5.34
CA TYR A 92 -18.12 -1.04 -4.96
C TYR A 92 -16.83 -0.35 -4.52
N LYS A 93 -16.30 -0.75 -3.37
CA LYS A 93 -15.06 -0.26 -2.75
C LYS A 93 -14.07 -1.42 -2.61
N MET A 94 -12.83 -1.19 -3.03
CA MET A 94 -11.69 -2.04 -2.67
C MET A 94 -10.72 -1.19 -1.85
N ILE A 95 -10.46 -1.62 -0.62
CA ILE A 95 -9.76 -0.86 0.40
C ILE A 95 -8.44 -1.54 0.71
N PHE A 96 -7.35 -0.78 0.61
CA PHE A 96 -6.02 -1.18 1.08
C PHE A 96 -5.70 -0.43 2.36
N SER A 97 -5.40 -1.15 3.43
CA SER A 97 -5.08 -0.55 4.73
C SER A 97 -3.99 -1.27 5.50
N ILE A 98 -3.18 -0.50 6.23
CA ILE A 98 -2.20 -1.03 7.18
C ILE A 98 -2.93 -1.67 8.36
N LYS A 99 -2.69 -2.96 8.60
CA LYS A 99 -3.23 -3.67 9.78
C LYS A 99 -2.23 -3.63 10.95
N ASN A 100 -0.96 -3.82 10.63
CA ASN A 100 0.19 -3.64 11.51
C ASN A 100 1.45 -3.44 10.65
N ALA A 101 2.58 -3.10 11.28
CA ALA A 101 3.86 -3.08 10.58
C ALA A 101 4.10 -4.44 9.89
N GLY A 102 4.32 -4.40 8.58
CA GLY A 102 4.55 -5.56 7.72
C GLY A 102 3.27 -6.29 7.29
N LEU A 103 2.08 -5.78 7.59
CA LEU A 103 0.82 -6.41 7.20
C LEU A 103 -0.15 -5.42 6.57
N ILE A 104 -0.47 -5.65 5.30
CA ILE A 104 -1.45 -4.87 4.54
C ILE A 104 -2.68 -5.74 4.30
N SER A 105 -3.84 -5.17 4.56
CA SER A 105 -5.13 -5.79 4.34
C SER A 105 -5.79 -5.25 3.07
N ILE A 106 -6.46 -6.13 2.35
CA ILE A 106 -7.27 -5.83 1.17
C ILE A 106 -8.69 -6.30 1.46
N ARG A 107 -9.64 -5.37 1.46
CA ARG A 107 -11.05 -5.64 1.74
C ARG A 107 -11.95 -5.14 0.63
N PHE A 108 -13.03 -5.87 0.39
CA PHE A 108 -14.02 -5.57 -0.63
C PHE A 108 -15.38 -5.29 0.01
N HIS A 109 -15.88 -4.09 -0.21
CA HIS A 109 -17.14 -3.62 0.34
C HIS A 109 -18.08 -3.21 -0.79
N TYR A 110 -19.34 -3.63 -0.70
CA TYR A 110 -20.41 -3.06 -1.52
C TYR A 110 -21.26 -2.15 -0.65
N VAL A 111 -21.39 -0.91 -1.10
CA VAL A 111 -22.31 0.06 -0.54
C VAL A 111 -23.41 0.22 -1.57
N GLY A 112 -24.60 -0.29 -1.26
CA GLY A 112 -25.78 -0.15 -2.12
C GLY A 112 -25.99 1.31 -2.54
N ASN A 113 -26.64 1.49 -3.69
CA ASN A 113 -26.70 2.71 -4.50
C ASN A 113 -27.08 3.99 -3.73
N LEU A 114 -26.12 4.60 -3.00
CA LEU A 114 -26.19 5.95 -2.47
C LEU A 114 -25.17 6.77 -3.25
N ALA A 115 -25.69 7.61 -4.16
CA ALA A 115 -24.90 8.32 -5.16
C ALA A 115 -23.92 9.37 -4.58
N ILE A 116 -23.90 9.61 -3.26
CA ILE A 116 -23.07 10.63 -2.63
C ILE A 116 -22.69 10.17 -1.21
N PRO A 117 -21.39 10.06 -0.87
CA PRO A 117 -20.97 9.82 0.50
C PRO A 117 -21.35 11.04 1.38
N GLN A 118 -22.31 10.87 2.28
CA GLN A 118 -22.58 11.85 3.33
C GLN A 118 -21.79 11.48 4.59
N PRO A 119 -21.12 12.45 5.26
CA PRO A 119 -20.21 12.19 6.37
C PRO A 119 -20.87 11.62 7.64
N GLN A 120 -22.19 11.45 7.68
CA GLN A 120 -22.95 11.02 8.87
C GLN A 120 -23.91 9.85 8.66
N GLN A 121 -24.01 9.29 7.45
CA GLN A 121 -24.83 8.08 7.23
C GLN A 121 -24.02 6.84 7.60
N LYS A 122 -24.58 6.00 8.49
CA LYS A 122 -24.12 4.62 8.66
C LYS A 122 -24.38 3.89 7.34
N GLU A 123 -23.34 3.74 6.52
CA GLU A 123 -23.40 2.93 5.32
C GLU A 123 -23.75 1.48 5.72
N ASN A 124 -24.79 0.89 5.13
CA ASN A 124 -25.00 -0.55 5.18
C ASN A 124 -23.95 -1.19 4.27
N VAL A 125 -22.80 -1.49 4.86
CA VAL A 125 -21.65 -2.10 4.16
C VAL A 125 -21.85 -3.60 4.09
N THR A 126 -21.97 -4.14 2.89
CA THR A 126 -21.92 -5.58 2.66
C THR A 126 -20.49 -5.97 2.37
N ILE A 127 -19.92 -6.87 3.18
CA ILE A 127 -18.62 -7.49 2.90
C ILE A 127 -18.82 -8.48 1.76
N VAL A 128 -18.09 -8.29 0.66
CA VAL A 128 -18.30 -9.07 -0.57
C VAL A 128 -17.36 -10.27 -0.66
N MET A 129 -16.18 -10.16 -0.05
CA MET A 129 -15.14 -11.19 -0.07
C MET A 129 -14.38 -11.20 1.25
N ASP A 130 -13.79 -12.35 1.56
CA ASP A 130 -12.89 -12.49 2.70
C ASP A 130 -11.70 -11.53 2.61
N GLU A 131 -11.23 -11.06 3.77
CA GLU A 131 -10.05 -10.21 3.87
C GLU A 131 -8.82 -10.95 3.33
N GLN A 132 -8.08 -10.28 2.44
CA GLN A 132 -6.84 -10.78 1.88
C GLN A 132 -5.66 -10.03 2.47
N LEU A 133 -4.57 -10.75 2.77
CA LEU A 133 -3.41 -10.21 3.49
C LEU A 133 -2.16 -10.28 2.62
N ILE A 134 -1.44 -9.16 2.56
CA ILE A 134 -0.07 -9.08 2.07
C ILE A 134 0.85 -8.97 3.29
N GLU A 135 1.83 -9.85 3.35
CA GLU A 135 2.75 -10.01 4.47
C GLU A 135 4.18 -9.69 4.05
N ALA A 136 4.84 -8.81 4.79
CA ALA A 136 6.25 -8.57 4.70
C ALA A 136 7.03 -9.72 5.37
N LYS A 137 8.14 -10.11 4.76
CA LYS A 137 9.13 -11.05 5.30
C LYS A 137 10.53 -10.48 5.15
N TRP A 138 11.38 -10.78 6.11
CA TRP A 138 12.79 -10.45 6.00
C TRP A 138 13.49 -11.34 4.97
N GLY A 139 14.09 -10.70 3.98
CA GLY A 139 15.03 -11.27 3.03
C GLY A 139 16.47 -11.17 3.53
N ALA A 140 17.42 -11.39 2.64
CA ALA A 140 18.83 -11.19 2.93
C ALA A 140 19.13 -9.70 3.13
N PHE A 141 20.14 -9.38 3.95
CA PHE A 141 20.61 -8.01 4.17
C PHE A 141 19.49 -7.03 4.59
N GLU A 142 18.55 -7.52 5.40
CA GLU A 142 17.43 -6.72 5.94
C GLU A 142 16.49 -6.17 4.87
N GLU A 143 16.52 -6.75 3.68
CA GLU A 143 15.55 -6.46 2.63
C GLU A 143 14.15 -6.87 3.08
N VAL A 144 13.17 -5.97 2.95
CA VAL A 144 11.77 -6.31 3.21
C VAL A 144 11.13 -6.82 1.92
N LEU A 145 10.76 -8.10 1.92
CA LEU A 145 10.12 -8.78 0.80
C LEU A 145 8.61 -8.92 1.04
N TRP A 146 7.80 -8.55 0.06
CA TRP A 146 6.34 -8.68 0.15
C TRP A 146 5.86 -10.02 -0.39
N THR A 147 4.99 -10.67 0.38
CA THR A 147 4.47 -12.00 0.06
C THR A 147 2.95 -12.05 0.16
N TYR A 148 2.35 -12.93 -0.63
CA TYR A 148 0.94 -13.25 -0.58
C TYR A 148 0.81 -14.76 -0.41
N LYS A 149 0.15 -15.20 0.68
CA LYS A 149 0.07 -16.63 1.05
C LYS A 149 1.44 -17.30 1.10
N GLY A 150 2.42 -16.56 1.63
CA GLY A 150 3.80 -17.01 1.77
C GLY A 150 4.65 -16.99 0.50
N GLN A 151 4.12 -16.61 -0.66
CA GLN A 151 4.86 -16.51 -1.92
C GLN A 151 5.19 -15.06 -2.26
N GLY A 152 6.44 -14.80 -2.64
CA GLY A 152 6.85 -13.49 -3.16
C GLY A 152 6.21 -13.18 -4.52
N PHE A 153 5.95 -11.91 -4.80
CA PHE A 153 5.34 -11.48 -6.05
C PHE A 153 5.88 -10.13 -6.49
N LYS A 154 5.71 -9.79 -7.79
CA LYS A 154 6.02 -8.43 -8.28
C LYS A 154 4.78 -7.54 -8.19
N PRO A 155 4.90 -6.28 -7.73
CA PRO A 155 3.76 -5.38 -7.54
C PRO A 155 2.87 -5.21 -8.78
N GLU A 156 3.45 -5.25 -9.98
CA GLU A 156 2.73 -5.07 -11.23
C GLU A 156 1.70 -6.19 -11.47
N TYR A 157 2.03 -7.42 -11.06
CA TYR A 157 1.10 -8.56 -11.13
C TYR A 157 -0.01 -8.44 -10.09
N LEU A 158 0.31 -7.91 -8.91
CA LEU A 158 -0.69 -7.64 -7.88
C LEU A 158 -1.71 -6.62 -8.37
N VAL A 159 -1.24 -5.48 -8.89
CA VAL A 159 -2.09 -4.42 -9.43
C VAL A 159 -2.96 -4.96 -10.54
N ARG A 160 -2.38 -5.71 -11.51
CA ARG A 160 -3.14 -6.34 -12.60
C ARG A 160 -4.22 -7.29 -12.09
N HIS A 161 -3.90 -8.15 -11.13
CA HIS A 161 -4.84 -9.10 -10.54
C HIS A 161 -6.02 -8.38 -9.87
N TYR A 162 -5.73 -7.46 -8.95
CA TYR A 162 -6.76 -6.76 -8.19
C TYR A 162 -7.55 -5.76 -9.02
N MET A 163 -6.95 -5.10 -10.02
CA MET A 163 -7.71 -4.31 -11.00
C MET A 163 -8.71 -5.18 -11.76
N THR A 164 -8.31 -6.38 -12.17
CA THR A 164 -9.20 -7.32 -12.88
C THR A 164 -10.39 -7.73 -12.01
N VAL A 165 -10.11 -8.13 -10.77
CA VAL A 165 -11.15 -8.49 -9.79
C VAL A 165 -12.07 -7.30 -9.53
N PHE A 166 -11.52 -6.13 -9.23
CA PHE A 166 -12.27 -4.92 -8.96
C PHE A 166 -13.17 -4.52 -10.12
N ILE A 167 -12.67 -4.54 -11.36
CA ILE A 167 -13.46 -4.19 -12.54
C ILE A 167 -14.59 -5.19 -12.75
N LYS A 168 -14.33 -6.49 -12.59
CA LYS A 168 -15.35 -7.52 -12.76
C LYS A 168 -16.48 -7.37 -11.75
N GLU A 169 -16.15 -7.22 -10.47
CA GLU A 169 -17.14 -7.13 -9.40
C GLU A 169 -17.87 -5.78 -9.39
N SER A 170 -17.19 -4.66 -9.68
CA SER A 170 -17.81 -3.32 -9.77
C SER A 170 -18.65 -3.08 -11.02
N SER A 171 -18.67 -4.02 -11.98
CA SER A 171 -19.50 -3.92 -13.19
C SER A 171 -20.80 -4.72 -13.09
N ARG A 172 -20.95 -5.52 -12.04
CA ARG A 172 -22.20 -6.22 -11.72
C ARG A 172 -23.19 -5.24 -11.10
#